data_AF-A0A932XB33-F1
#
_entry.id   AF-A0A932XB33-F1
#
_cell.length_a   1.000
_cell.length_b   1.000
_cell.length_c   1.000
_cell.angle_alpha   90.00
_cell.angle_beta   90.00
_cell.angle_gamma   90.00
#
_symmetry.space_group_name_H-M   'P 1'
#
loop_
_entity.id
_entity.type
_entity.pdbx_description
1 polymer ?
#
loop_
_entity_poly.entity_id
_entity_poly.type
_entity_poly.pdbx_seq_one_letter_code
_entity_poly.pdbx_strand_id
1 'polypeptide(L)'
;LSGIYAGSLFLALAIAAFYYARCQRWWLAGGLGGAAALSRPYGVFLVVPLVFEYLAQRRATRQALGPDAIALRLIPAAFGGYLLYLAWHFGHPLVFLDAYTAWGMRPMSPWETLERFWSAPLVLHGTEHSLLDLAFTATFVLLAIITWRYLRPSCALYASVLLLVMVSMGTLQSVMRYGLTLFPAFMVLAHVGRHRWFDCAYVISAVSLSILLMVLFAMGHWVA
;
A
#
# COMPACT_ATOMS: atom_id res chain seq x y z
N LEU A 1 6.60 19.98 -13.50
CA LEU A 1 6.44 19.86 -12.03
C LEU A 1 6.54 18.39 -11.65
N SER A 2 7.69 17.93 -11.17
CA SER A 2 7.79 16.60 -10.57
C SER A 2 6.94 16.61 -9.31
N GLY A 3 5.76 16.01 -9.35
CA GLY A 3 4.83 15.96 -8.22
C GLY A 3 5.55 15.37 -7.02
N ILE A 4 5.59 16.11 -5.91
CA ILE A 4 6.12 15.62 -4.64
C ILE A 4 5.09 14.62 -4.11
N TYR A 5 5.26 13.34 -4.48
CA TYR A 5 4.35 12.28 -4.05
C TYR A 5 4.84 11.68 -2.74
N ALA A 6 3.97 11.66 -1.73
CA ALA A 6 4.23 11.08 -0.41
C ALA A 6 4.48 9.55 -0.41
N GLY A 7 4.45 8.89 -1.57
CA GLY A 7 4.62 7.44 -1.68
C GLY A 7 6.02 6.94 -1.33
N SER A 8 7.07 7.66 -1.73
CA SER A 8 8.46 7.30 -1.41
C SER A 8 8.76 7.45 0.09
N LEU A 9 8.28 8.53 0.71
CA LEU A 9 8.39 8.75 2.15
C LEU A 9 7.63 7.68 2.94
N PHE A 10 6.38 7.40 2.56
CA PHE A 10 5.60 6.33 3.18
C PHE A 10 6.32 4.98 3.09
N LEU A 11 6.82 4.62 1.91
CA LEU A 11 7.54 3.38 1.66
C LEU A 11 8.80 3.27 2.53
N ALA A 12 9.60 4.33 2.60
CA ALA A 12 10.81 4.38 3.42
C ALA A 12 10.48 4.18 4.91
N LEU A 13 9.45 4.88 5.42
CA LEU A 13 9.01 4.76 6.81
C LEU A 13 8.43 3.39 7.12
N ALA A 14 7.65 2.80 6.20
CA ALA A 14 7.10 1.46 6.35
C ALA A 14 8.22 0.40 6.41
N ILE A 15 9.19 0.46 5.48
CA ILE A 15 10.34 -0.46 5.48
C ILE A 15 11.15 -0.29 6.77
N ALA A 16 11.42 0.96 7.19
CA ALA A 16 12.16 1.23 8.41
C ALA A 16 11.42 0.71 9.67
N ALA A 17 10.09 0.89 9.73
CA ALA A 17 9.28 0.34 10.81
C ALA A 17 9.37 -1.18 10.88
N PHE A 18 9.28 -1.87 9.74
CA PHE A 18 9.47 -3.32 9.67
C PHE A 18 10.89 -3.74 10.06
N TYR A 19 11.91 -3.03 9.58
CA TYR A 19 13.30 -3.29 9.93
C TYR A 19 13.52 -3.24 11.44
N TYR A 20 13.11 -2.17 12.11
CA TYR A 20 13.26 -2.05 13.56
C TYR A 20 12.37 -3.02 14.34
N ALA A 21 11.20 -3.39 13.81
CA ALA A 21 10.38 -4.46 14.38
C ALA A 21 11.10 -5.82 14.32
N ARG A 22 11.88 -6.11 13.26
CA ARG A 22 12.73 -7.31 13.20
C ARG A 22 13.84 -7.28 14.25
N CYS A 23 14.39 -6.10 14.53
CA CYS A 23 15.40 -5.90 15.56
C CYS A 23 14.82 -5.81 16.98
N GLN A 24 13.52 -6.07 17.19
CA GLN A 24 12.81 -5.91 18.47
C GLN A 24 12.88 -4.50 19.09
N ARG A 25 13.19 -3.48 18.28
CA ARG A 25 13.24 -2.08 18.71
C ARG A 25 11.86 -1.43 18.51
N TRP A 26 10.89 -1.87 19.31
CA TRP A 26 9.47 -1.55 19.12
C TRP A 26 9.12 -0.07 19.23
N TRP A 27 9.82 0.71 20.05
CA TRP A 27 9.65 2.17 20.10
C TRP A 27 9.97 2.87 18.78
N LEU A 28 11.06 2.45 18.11
CA LEU A 28 11.39 2.96 16.78
C LEU A 28 10.40 2.46 15.74
N ALA A 29 10.00 1.18 15.80
CA ALA A 29 9.01 0.61 14.89
C ALA A 29 7.66 1.34 14.98
N GLY A 30 7.19 1.58 16.20
CA GLY A 30 5.95 2.31 16.48
C GLY A 30 6.03 3.78 16.06
N GLY A 31 7.12 4.48 16.38
CA GLY A 31 7.33 5.87 15.98
C GLY A 31 7.38 6.05 14.45
N LEU A 32 8.12 5.18 13.75
CA LEU A 32 8.20 5.21 12.28
C LEU A 32 6.88 4.78 11.63
N GLY A 33 6.17 3.80 12.21
CA GLY A 33 4.82 3.44 11.78
C GLY A 33 3.82 4.59 11.97
N GLY A 34 3.94 5.35 13.06
CA GLY A 34 3.15 6.57 13.31
C GLY A 34 3.47 7.66 12.29
N ALA A 35 4.74 7.90 11.99
CA ALA A 35 5.15 8.82 10.93
C ALA A 35 4.62 8.39 9.56
N ALA A 36 4.62 7.09 9.26
CA ALA A 36 4.03 6.55 8.03
C ALA A 36 2.51 6.80 7.97
N ALA A 37 1.78 6.65 9.09
CA ALA A 37 0.36 6.95 9.18
C ALA A 37 0.04 8.45 8.99
N LEU A 38 0.95 9.35 9.39
CA LEU A 38 0.82 10.78 9.12
C LEU A 38 1.12 11.15 7.66
N SER A 39 1.99 10.38 6.99
CA SER A 39 2.31 10.63 5.58
C SER A 39 1.13 10.35 4.64
N ARG A 40 0.32 9.32 4.95
CA ARG A 40 -0.84 8.88 4.15
C ARG A 40 -1.90 8.24 5.07
N PRO A 41 -3.20 8.54 4.92
CA PRO A 41 -4.25 8.03 5.79
C PRO A 41 -4.28 6.50 5.95
N TYR A 42 -4.03 5.75 4.87
CA TYR A 42 -3.98 4.29 4.91
C TYR A 42 -2.73 3.72 5.61
N GLY A 43 -1.76 4.56 5.97
CA GLY A 43 -0.61 4.13 6.77
C GLY A 43 -0.99 3.67 8.17
N VAL A 44 -2.17 4.04 8.69
CA VAL A 44 -2.69 3.53 9.96
C VAL A 44 -2.78 1.99 9.97
N PHE A 45 -3.04 1.37 8.81
CA PHE A 45 -3.16 -0.08 8.68
C PHE A 45 -1.84 -0.84 8.87
N LEU A 46 -0.69 -0.15 8.93
CA LEU A 46 0.59 -0.73 9.35
C LEU A 46 0.53 -1.36 10.74
N VAL A 47 -0.41 -0.92 11.59
CA VAL A 47 -0.62 -1.51 12.91
C VAL A 47 -0.91 -3.01 12.83
N VAL A 48 -1.65 -3.46 11.81
CA VAL A 48 -2.06 -4.88 11.67
C VAL A 48 -0.85 -5.81 11.51
N PRO A 49 0.01 -5.65 10.49
CA PRO A 49 1.16 -6.54 10.34
C PRO A 49 2.21 -6.37 11.43
N LEU A 50 2.35 -5.18 12.04
CA LEU A 50 3.31 -4.95 13.13
C LEU A 50 2.85 -5.57 14.45
N VAL A 51 1.55 -5.50 14.78
CA VAL A 51 0.97 -6.23 15.92
C VAL A 51 1.12 -7.73 15.70
N PHE A 52 0.84 -8.23 14.50
CA PHE A 52 1.05 -9.64 14.19
C PHE A 52 2.51 -10.04 14.38
N GLU A 53 3.46 -9.25 13.87
CA GLU A 53 4.89 -9.50 14.05
C GLU A 53 5.28 -9.52 15.53
N TYR A 54 4.75 -8.61 16.34
CA TYR A 54 4.99 -8.55 17.78
C TYR A 54 4.54 -9.84 18.47
N LEU A 55 3.28 -10.23 18.24
CA LEU A 55 2.70 -11.43 18.83
C LEU A 55 3.41 -12.70 18.35
N ALA A 56 3.77 -12.78 17.07
CA ALA A 56 4.49 -13.91 16.51
C ALA A 56 5.87 -14.08 17.17
N GLN A 57 6.62 -12.99 17.38
CA GLN A 57 7.92 -13.03 18.05
C GLN A 57 7.78 -13.43 19.53
N ARG A 58 6.82 -12.83 20.27
CA ARG A 58 6.58 -13.17 21.67
C ARG A 58 6.17 -14.63 21.84
N ARG A 59 5.31 -15.15 20.96
CA ARG A 59 4.92 -16.56 20.93
C ARG A 59 6.09 -17.48 20.63
N ALA A 60 6.93 -17.14 19.65
CA ALA A 60 8.09 -17.95 19.28
C ALA A 60 9.12 -18.05 20.41
N THR A 61 9.33 -16.97 21.17
CA THR A 61 10.26 -16.94 22.32
C THR A 61 9.59 -17.29 23.65
N ARG A 62 8.28 -17.60 23.67
CA ARG A 62 7.45 -17.82 24.87
C ARG A 62 7.57 -16.70 25.92
N GLN A 63 7.76 -15.46 25.46
CA GLN A 63 7.82 -14.29 26.32
C GLN A 63 6.42 -13.70 26.52
N ALA A 64 6.16 -13.18 27.72
CA ALA A 64 4.96 -12.39 27.99
C ALA A 64 4.96 -11.09 27.18
N LEU A 65 3.79 -10.49 26.99
CA LEU A 65 3.67 -9.17 26.39
C LEU A 65 4.38 -8.15 27.30
N GLY A 66 5.34 -7.42 26.74
CA GLY A 66 6.09 -6.39 27.44
C GLY A 66 5.45 -5.01 27.34
N PRO A 67 5.93 -4.03 28.12
CA PRO A 67 5.48 -2.64 28.03
C PRO A 67 5.78 -2.01 26.66
N ASP A 68 6.71 -2.58 25.91
CA ASP A 68 7.07 -2.15 24.56
C ASP A 68 5.95 -2.36 23.52
N ALA A 69 4.93 -3.18 23.82
CA ALA A 69 3.71 -3.27 23.02
C ALA A 69 2.97 -1.92 22.93
N ILE A 70 3.14 -1.04 23.92
CA ILE A 70 2.57 0.31 23.93
C ILE A 70 3.07 1.14 22.74
N ALA A 71 4.28 0.88 22.26
CA ALA A 71 4.82 1.59 21.11
C ALA A 71 3.96 1.41 19.85
N LEU A 72 3.27 0.27 19.68
CA LEU A 72 2.39 0.04 18.54
C LEU A 72 1.15 0.93 18.55
N ARG A 73 0.76 1.45 19.74
CA ARG A 73 -0.32 2.42 19.88
C ARG A 73 0.04 3.79 19.30
N LEU A 74 1.33 4.08 19.08
CA LEU A 74 1.76 5.31 18.41
C LEU A 74 1.20 5.43 16.99
N ILE A 75 0.95 4.31 16.31
CA ILE A 75 0.39 4.29 14.95
C ILE A 75 -1.06 4.82 14.92
N PRO A 76 -2.03 4.21 15.64
CA PRO A 76 -3.39 4.74 15.70
C PRO A 76 -3.45 6.08 16.45
N ALA A 77 -2.56 6.35 17.41
CA ALA A 77 -2.51 7.66 18.08
C ALA A 77 -2.10 8.78 17.11
N ALA A 78 -1.12 8.54 16.24
CA ALA A 78 -0.72 9.52 15.22
C ALA A 78 -1.86 9.78 14.22
N PHE A 79 -2.54 8.72 13.77
CA PHE A 79 -3.73 8.87 12.93
C PHE A 79 -4.87 9.61 13.65
N GLY A 80 -5.11 9.31 14.93
CA GLY A 80 -6.07 10.03 15.76
C GLY A 80 -5.72 11.52 15.90
N GLY A 81 -4.44 11.85 16.05
CA GLY A 81 -3.96 13.25 16.03
C GLY A 81 -4.26 13.95 14.71
N TYR A 82 -4.09 13.26 13.58
CA TYR A 82 -4.50 13.77 12.27
C TYR A 82 -6.02 14.01 12.18
N LEU A 83 -6.84 13.07 12.66
CA LEU A 83 -8.30 13.24 12.70
C LEU A 83 -8.73 14.41 13.59
N LEU A 84 -8.08 14.60 14.74
CA LEU A 84 -8.34 15.73 15.63
C LEU A 84 -7.95 17.05 14.97
N TYR A 85 -6.82 17.09 14.27
CA TYR A 85 -6.42 18.27 13.48
C TYR A 85 -7.48 18.62 12.43
N LEU A 86 -7.99 17.62 11.70
CA LEU A 86 -9.06 17.84 10.73
C LEU A 86 -10.37 18.29 11.36
N ALA A 87 -10.77 17.68 12.49
CA ALA A 87 -11.95 18.08 13.22
C ALA A 87 -11.84 19.53 13.73
N TRP A 88 -10.68 19.93 14.23
CA TRP A 88 -10.45 21.30 14.69
C TRP A 88 -10.53 22.31 13.55
N HIS A 89 -9.86 22.04 12.42
CA HIS A 89 -9.70 23.03 11.36
C HIS A 89 -10.88 23.07 10.38
N PHE A 90 -11.53 21.93 10.14
CA PHE A 90 -12.60 21.78 9.14
C PHE A 90 -13.96 21.40 9.75
N GLY A 91 -14.04 21.14 11.05
CA GLY A 91 -15.28 20.70 11.72
C GLY A 91 -15.68 19.24 11.42
N HIS A 92 -14.93 18.53 10.56
CA HIS A 92 -15.23 17.16 10.14
C HIS A 92 -13.95 16.29 10.14
N PRO A 93 -13.81 15.29 11.04
CA PRO A 93 -12.58 14.49 11.15
C PRO A 93 -12.29 13.64 9.92
N LEU A 94 -13.31 13.31 9.13
CA LEU A 94 -13.20 12.46 7.95
C LEU A 94 -13.29 13.25 6.64
N VAL A 95 -13.02 14.56 6.66
CA VAL A 95 -13.12 15.42 5.46
C VAL A 95 -12.25 14.95 4.29
N PHE A 96 -11.20 14.17 4.57
CA PHE A 96 -10.38 13.56 3.52
C PHE A 96 -11.14 12.52 2.69
N LEU A 97 -12.18 11.87 3.24
CA LEU A 97 -13.06 10.97 2.49
C LEU A 97 -13.93 11.75 1.51
N ASP A 98 -14.43 12.91 1.91
CA ASP A 98 -15.20 13.80 1.04
C ASP A 98 -14.35 14.27 -0.14
N ALA A 99 -13.07 14.58 0.11
CA ALA A 99 -12.12 14.90 -0.94
C ALA A 99 -11.93 13.75 -1.94
N TYR A 100 -11.99 12.48 -1.51
CA TYR A 100 -11.95 11.32 -2.42
C TYR A 100 -13.20 11.23 -3.30
N THR A 101 -14.39 11.59 -2.78
CA THR A 101 -15.63 11.53 -3.56
C THR A 101 -15.63 12.46 -4.77
N ALA A 102 -14.94 13.60 -4.68
CA ALA A 102 -14.72 14.51 -5.81
C ALA A 102 -13.94 13.87 -6.97
N TRP A 103 -13.19 12.79 -6.70
CA TRP A 103 -12.47 11.98 -7.69
C TRP A 103 -13.19 10.68 -8.02
N GLY A 104 -14.49 10.57 -7.71
CA GLY A 104 -15.28 9.37 -7.92
C GLY A 104 -14.90 8.18 -7.03
N MET A 105 -14.01 8.40 -6.05
CA MET A 105 -13.54 7.39 -5.09
C MET A 105 -14.41 7.42 -3.83
N ARG A 106 -14.85 6.26 -3.38
CA ARG A 106 -15.64 6.12 -2.14
C ARG A 106 -15.31 4.80 -1.46
N PRO A 107 -15.22 4.77 -0.12
CA PRO A 107 -15.08 3.51 0.61
C PRO A 107 -16.28 2.60 0.28
N MET A 108 -15.99 1.41 -0.23
CA MET A 108 -16.98 0.38 -0.53
C MET A 108 -16.33 -0.99 -0.50
N SER A 109 -17.12 -2.06 -0.51
CA SER A 109 -16.56 -3.40 -0.52
C SER A 109 -15.78 -3.65 -1.83
N PRO A 110 -14.70 -4.45 -1.80
CA PRO A 110 -13.97 -4.80 -3.01
C PRO A 110 -14.85 -5.45 -4.09
N TRP A 111 -15.93 -6.13 -3.69
CA TRP A 111 -16.84 -6.80 -4.63
C TRP A 111 -17.71 -5.79 -5.34
N GLU A 112 -18.23 -4.78 -4.63
CA GLU A 112 -18.93 -3.67 -5.28
C GLU A 112 -17.97 -2.86 -6.17
N THR A 113 -16.69 -2.69 -5.79
CA THR A 113 -15.69 -2.06 -6.68
C THR A 113 -15.55 -2.85 -7.98
N LEU A 114 -15.54 -4.19 -7.89
CA LEU A 114 -15.45 -5.08 -9.05
C LEU A 114 -16.73 -5.02 -9.89
N GLU A 115 -17.90 -5.07 -9.28
CA GLU A 115 -19.19 -4.92 -9.97
C GLU A 115 -19.27 -3.59 -10.72
N ARG A 116 -18.85 -2.49 -10.07
CA ARG A 116 -18.77 -1.17 -10.68
C ARG A 116 -17.79 -1.15 -11.85
N PHE A 117 -16.63 -1.80 -11.76
CA PHE A 117 -15.71 -1.84 -12.90
C PHE A 117 -16.30 -2.64 -14.09
N TRP A 118 -17.14 -3.64 -13.84
CA TRP A 118 -17.75 -4.44 -14.90
C TRP A 118 -19.04 -3.83 -15.47
N SER A 119 -19.54 -2.74 -14.87
CA SER A 119 -20.79 -2.09 -15.31
C SER A 119 -20.65 -1.23 -16.57
N ALA A 120 -19.45 -1.07 -17.11
CA ALA A 120 -19.19 -0.30 -18.33
C ALA A 120 -18.14 -1.01 -19.22
N PRO A 121 -18.11 -0.71 -20.53
CA PRO A 121 -17.16 -1.35 -21.44
C PRO A 121 -15.71 -1.03 -21.08
N LEU A 122 -14.85 -2.03 -21.28
CA LEU A 122 -13.42 -1.93 -21.03
C LEU A 122 -12.76 -0.96 -22.01
N VAL A 123 -11.89 -0.10 -21.48
CA VAL A 123 -11.04 0.78 -22.29
C VAL A 123 -9.59 0.36 -22.08
N LEU A 124 -8.80 0.36 -23.15
CA LEU A 124 -7.37 0.01 -23.06
C LEU A 124 -6.66 0.89 -22.02
N HIS A 125 -6.97 2.19 -22.04
CA HIS A 125 -6.41 3.21 -21.16
C HIS A 125 -7.40 4.38 -20.98
N GLY A 126 -7.66 4.78 -19.73
CA GLY A 126 -8.63 5.81 -19.38
C GLY A 126 -8.74 6.00 -17.87
N THR A 127 -9.48 7.03 -17.44
CA THR A 127 -9.67 7.35 -16.00
C THR A 127 -10.56 6.33 -15.29
N GLU A 128 -11.44 5.66 -16.04
CA GLU A 128 -12.34 4.62 -15.55
C GLU A 128 -12.20 3.38 -16.44
N HIS A 129 -12.42 2.18 -15.87
CA HIS A 129 -12.46 0.90 -16.60
C HIS A 129 -11.19 0.54 -17.40
N SER A 130 -10.01 1.02 -16.96
CA SER A 130 -8.75 0.75 -17.64
C SER A 130 -8.31 -0.71 -17.51
N LEU A 131 -8.10 -1.37 -18.65
CA LEU A 131 -7.48 -2.71 -18.72
C LEU A 131 -6.10 -2.75 -18.08
N LEU A 132 -5.36 -1.64 -18.16
CA LEU A 132 -4.04 -1.52 -17.55
C LEU A 132 -4.13 -1.55 -16.03
N ASP A 133 -5.01 -0.75 -15.43
CA ASP A 133 -5.23 -0.75 -13.98
C ASP A 133 -5.71 -2.12 -13.48
N LEU A 134 -6.57 -2.79 -14.23
CA LEU A 134 -7.00 -4.15 -13.92
C LEU A 134 -5.83 -5.15 -13.97
N ALA A 135 -5.00 -5.10 -15.01
CA ALA A 135 -3.85 -5.98 -15.16
C ALA A 135 -2.87 -5.81 -13.99
N PHE A 136 -2.53 -4.57 -13.62
CA PHE A 136 -1.69 -4.30 -12.46
C PHE A 136 -2.33 -4.71 -11.14
N THR A 137 -3.64 -4.48 -10.97
CA THR A 137 -4.38 -4.94 -9.79
C THR A 137 -4.28 -6.46 -9.67
N ALA A 138 -4.53 -7.20 -10.75
CA ALA A 138 -4.41 -8.65 -10.78
C ALA A 138 -2.97 -9.12 -10.48
N THR A 139 -1.96 -8.43 -11.03
CA THR A 139 -0.54 -8.69 -10.70
C THR A 139 -0.26 -8.48 -9.21
N PHE A 140 -0.71 -7.39 -8.61
CA PHE A 140 -0.51 -7.13 -7.18
C PHE A 140 -1.28 -8.13 -6.29
N VAL A 141 -2.48 -8.56 -6.69
CA VAL A 141 -3.21 -9.64 -6.01
C VAL A 141 -2.42 -10.94 -6.05
N LEU A 142 -1.93 -11.33 -7.23
CA LEU A 142 -1.11 -12.53 -7.39
C LEU A 142 0.17 -12.44 -6.54
N LEU A 143 0.89 -11.32 -6.60
CA LEU A 143 2.09 -11.12 -5.80
C LEU A 143 1.78 -11.14 -4.30
N ALA A 144 0.68 -10.54 -3.85
CA ALA A 144 0.24 -10.60 -2.45
C ALA A 144 -0.04 -12.05 -2.02
N ILE A 145 -0.71 -12.86 -2.85
CA ILE A 145 -0.91 -14.29 -2.56
C ILE A 145 0.44 -15.02 -2.47
N ILE A 146 1.35 -14.77 -3.42
CA ILE A 146 2.68 -15.39 -3.44
C ILE A 146 3.50 -14.97 -2.21
N THR A 147 3.33 -13.76 -1.68
CA THR A 147 4.04 -13.34 -0.45
C THR A 147 3.74 -14.25 0.75
N TRP A 148 2.54 -14.83 0.85
CA TRP A 148 2.20 -15.80 1.90
C TRP A 148 3.00 -17.10 1.80
N ARG A 149 3.47 -17.46 0.60
CA ARG A 149 4.23 -18.69 0.36
C ARG A 149 5.72 -18.54 0.62
N TYR A 150 6.28 -17.36 0.31
CA TYR A 150 7.73 -17.12 0.28
C TYR A 150 8.25 -16.17 1.36
N LEU A 151 7.40 -15.29 1.90
CA LEU A 151 7.81 -14.29 2.88
C LEU A 151 7.19 -14.54 4.24
N ARG A 152 7.65 -13.80 5.25
CA ARG A 152 7.11 -13.88 6.61
C ARG A 152 5.66 -13.39 6.61
N PRO A 153 4.75 -13.98 7.43
CA PRO A 153 3.33 -13.64 7.38
C PRO A 153 3.03 -12.16 7.66
N SER A 154 3.87 -11.45 8.42
CA SER A 154 3.75 -10.00 8.61
C SER A 154 3.94 -9.20 7.32
N CYS A 155 4.84 -9.62 6.43
CA CYS A 155 4.98 -9.01 5.10
C CYS A 155 3.75 -9.33 4.23
N ALA A 156 3.23 -10.55 4.33
CA ALA A 156 2.06 -10.96 3.57
C ALA A 156 0.79 -10.23 4.03
N LEU A 157 0.63 -10.03 5.34
CA LEU A 157 -0.42 -9.18 5.93
C LEU A 157 -0.29 -7.74 5.47
N TYR A 158 0.91 -7.16 5.42
CA TYR A 158 1.12 -5.82 4.88
C TYR A 158 0.64 -5.70 3.44
N ALA A 159 1.08 -6.62 2.57
CA ALA A 159 0.68 -6.62 1.17
C ALA A 159 -0.84 -6.78 1.02
N SER A 160 -1.42 -7.73 1.75
CA SER A 160 -2.86 -8.06 1.66
C SER A 160 -3.74 -6.94 2.20
N VAL A 161 -3.42 -6.38 3.37
CA VAL A 161 -4.24 -5.33 4.01
C VAL A 161 -4.19 -4.04 3.21
N LEU A 162 -3.01 -3.60 2.76
CA LEU A 162 -2.92 -2.37 1.97
C LEU A 162 -3.55 -2.55 0.59
N LEU A 163 -3.37 -3.70 -0.06
CA LEU A 163 -4.03 -3.98 -1.34
C LEU A 163 -5.55 -4.00 -1.17
N LEU A 164 -6.06 -4.61 -0.09
CA LEU A 164 -7.49 -4.61 0.23
C LEU A 164 -8.02 -3.18 0.36
N VAL A 165 -7.31 -2.31 1.07
CA VAL A 165 -7.68 -0.89 1.20
C VAL A 165 -7.68 -0.21 -0.16
N MET A 166 -6.68 -0.45 -1.02
CA MET A 166 -6.61 0.15 -2.36
C MET A 166 -7.82 -0.25 -3.23
N VAL A 167 -8.23 -1.52 -3.21
CA VAL A 167 -9.38 -2.00 -4.01
C VAL A 167 -10.74 -1.70 -3.34
N SER A 168 -10.75 -1.19 -2.11
CA SER A 168 -11.97 -0.82 -1.38
C SER A 168 -12.35 0.66 -1.56
N MET A 169 -11.74 1.38 -2.51
CA MET A 169 -12.01 2.81 -2.76
C MET A 169 -12.96 3.06 -3.95
N GLY A 170 -13.62 2.01 -4.45
CA GLY A 170 -14.65 2.12 -5.47
C GLY A 170 -14.15 2.37 -6.89
N THR A 171 -12.85 2.26 -7.11
CA THR A 171 -12.20 2.30 -8.42
C THR A 171 -10.87 1.54 -8.36
N LEU A 172 -10.45 0.97 -9.49
CA LEU A 172 -9.10 0.39 -9.65
C LEU A 172 -8.07 1.44 -10.10
N GLN A 173 -8.52 2.68 -10.29
CA GLN A 173 -7.71 3.79 -10.72
C GLN A 173 -6.49 3.98 -9.81
N SER A 174 -5.33 4.19 -10.43
CA SER A 174 -4.05 4.43 -9.76
C SER A 174 -3.55 3.25 -8.89
N VAL A 175 -4.16 2.06 -8.94
CA VAL A 175 -3.61 0.86 -8.26
C VAL A 175 -2.21 0.55 -8.80
N MET A 176 -1.94 0.78 -10.09
CA MET A 176 -0.59 0.71 -10.65
C MET A 176 0.42 1.55 -9.86
N ARG A 177 0.03 2.76 -9.43
CA ARG A 177 0.89 3.71 -8.70
C ARG A 177 0.93 3.43 -7.21
N TYR A 178 -0.22 3.19 -6.58
CA TYR A 178 -0.29 2.93 -5.14
C TYR A 178 0.33 1.58 -4.79
N GLY A 179 0.21 0.58 -5.66
CA GLY A 179 0.83 -0.73 -5.51
C GLY A 179 2.35 -0.70 -5.43
N LEU A 180 3.01 0.36 -5.93
CA LEU A 180 4.46 0.56 -5.76
C LEU A 180 4.89 0.68 -4.29
N THR A 181 3.95 0.99 -3.39
CA THR A 181 4.22 1.01 -1.94
C THR A 181 4.18 -0.37 -1.28
N LEU A 182 3.74 -1.41 -2.00
CA LEU A 182 3.68 -2.78 -1.54
C LEU A 182 5.05 -3.46 -1.60
N PHE A 183 6.02 -3.00 -0.79
CA PHE A 183 7.40 -3.51 -0.81
C PHE A 183 7.55 -5.05 -0.82
N PRO A 184 6.69 -5.86 -0.15
CA PRO A 184 6.81 -7.32 -0.21
C PRO A 184 6.56 -7.90 -1.60
N ALA A 185 5.76 -7.24 -2.44
CA ALA A 185 5.54 -7.67 -3.82
C ALA A 185 6.86 -7.63 -4.62
N PHE A 186 7.68 -6.60 -4.40
CA PHE A 186 9.00 -6.48 -5.01
C PHE A 186 10.02 -7.44 -4.41
N MET A 187 9.89 -7.79 -3.12
CA MET A 187 10.70 -8.85 -2.52
C MET A 187 10.41 -10.22 -3.16
N VAL A 188 9.14 -10.51 -3.49
CA VAL A 188 8.78 -11.71 -4.25
C VAL A 188 9.36 -11.67 -5.66
N LEU A 189 9.24 -10.56 -6.37
CA LEU A 189 9.84 -10.41 -7.70
C LEU A 189 11.35 -10.61 -7.66
N ALA A 190 12.05 -10.08 -6.64
CA ALA A 190 13.48 -10.32 -6.44
C ALA A 190 13.80 -11.79 -6.15
N HIS A 191 12.90 -12.53 -5.49
CA HIS A 191 13.07 -13.96 -5.26
C HIS A 191 12.95 -14.78 -6.56
N VAL A 192 11.98 -14.45 -7.41
CA VAL A 192 11.78 -15.10 -8.72
C VAL A 192 12.87 -14.67 -9.73
N GLY A 193 13.31 -13.41 -9.66
CA GLY A 193 14.40 -12.83 -10.46
C GLY A 193 15.78 -13.44 -10.22
N ARG A 194 15.90 -14.40 -9.29
CA ARG A 194 17.12 -15.24 -9.22
C ARG A 194 17.32 -16.07 -10.49
N HIS A 195 16.25 -16.31 -11.26
CA HIS A 195 16.35 -16.87 -12.61
C HIS A 195 16.63 -15.78 -13.65
N ARG A 196 17.82 -15.83 -14.26
CA ARG A 196 18.31 -14.81 -15.20
C ARG A 196 17.35 -14.51 -16.36
N TRP A 197 16.67 -15.52 -16.88
CA TRP A 197 15.71 -15.33 -17.97
C TRP A 197 14.49 -14.50 -17.52
N PHE A 198 13.95 -14.78 -16.33
CA PHE A 198 12.84 -14.00 -15.77
C PHE A 198 13.28 -12.57 -15.46
N ASP A 199 14.46 -12.38 -14.86
CA ASP A 199 15.00 -11.05 -14.55
C ASP A 199 15.17 -10.20 -15.82
N CYS A 200 15.82 -10.74 -16.86
CA CYS A 200 15.96 -10.05 -18.14
C CYS A 200 14.60 -9.72 -18.77
N ALA A 201 13.67 -10.69 -18.83
CA ALA A 201 12.35 -10.47 -19.40
C ALA A 201 11.58 -9.38 -18.62
N TYR A 202 11.57 -9.46 -17.29
CA TYR A 202 10.92 -8.49 -16.42
C TYR A 202 11.51 -7.09 -16.59
N VAL A 203 12.83 -6.94 -16.56
CA VAL A 203 13.49 -5.63 -16.72
C VAL A 203 13.20 -5.03 -18.10
N ILE A 204 13.32 -5.83 -19.17
CA ILE A 204 13.03 -5.36 -20.53
C ILE A 204 11.57 -4.92 -20.64
N SER A 205 10.63 -5.73 -20.15
CA SER A 205 9.20 -5.40 -20.16
C SER A 205 8.89 -4.16 -19.32
N ALA A 206 9.43 -4.05 -18.12
CA ALA A 206 9.19 -2.93 -17.21
C ALA A 206 9.78 -1.62 -17.75
N VAL A 207 10.99 -1.65 -18.32
CA VAL A 207 11.62 -0.47 -18.94
C VAL A 207 10.84 -0.04 -20.19
N SER A 208 10.47 -0.98 -21.06
CA SER A 208 9.68 -0.70 -22.26
C SER A 208 8.33 -0.07 -21.91
N LEU A 209 7.65 -0.64 -20.91
CA LEU A 209 6.37 -0.12 -20.42
C LEU A 209 6.54 1.27 -19.77
N SER A 210 7.60 1.48 -18.98
CA SER A 210 7.90 2.78 -18.37
C SER A 210 8.14 3.86 -19.43
N ILE A 211 8.87 3.54 -20.50
CA ILE A 211 9.08 4.45 -21.63
C ILE A 211 7.75 4.77 -22.32
N LEU A 212 6.93 3.76 -22.61
CA LEU A 212 5.62 3.95 -23.23
C LEU A 212 4.73 4.88 -22.37
N LEU A 213 4.65 4.61 -21.06
CA LEU A 213 3.89 5.40 -20.11
C LEU A 213 4.42 6.83 -19.99
N MET A 214 5.74 7.03 -20.04
CA MET A 214 6.36 8.36 -20.07
C MET A 214 5.98 9.13 -21.35
N VAL A 215 5.99 8.47 -22.50
CA VAL A 215 5.59 9.09 -23.79
C VAL A 215 4.11 9.46 -23.77
N LEU A 216 3.23 8.57 -23.30
CA LEU A 216 1.81 8.85 -23.14
C LEU A 216 1.58 10.07 -22.24
N PHE A 217 2.28 10.14 -21.10
CA PHE A 217 2.22 11.27 -20.18
C PHE A 217 2.70 12.58 -20.84
N ALA A 218 3.81 12.53 -21.59
CA ALA A 218 4.35 13.69 -22.31
C ALA A 218 3.40 14.21 -23.41
N MET A 219 2.58 13.32 -23.99
CA MET A 219 1.52 13.67 -24.96
C MET A 219 0.23 14.17 -24.29
N GLY A 220 0.20 14.28 -22.95
CA GLY A 220 -0.96 14.77 -22.20
C GLY A 220 -2.00 13.69 -21.87
N HIS A 221 -1.69 12.41 -22.12
CA HIS A 221 -2.55 11.32 -21.64
C HIS A 221 -2.38 11.13 -20.14
N TRP A 222 -3.46 10.75 -19.46
CA TRP A 222 -3.47 10.51 -18.03
C TRP A 222 -2.95 9.09 -17.73
N VAL A 223 -1.82 8.97 -17.03
CA VAL A 223 -1.10 7.68 -16.94
C VAL A 223 -1.17 6.97 -15.58
N ALA A 224 -1.40 7.69 -14.46
CA ALA A 224 -1.80 7.15 -13.15
C ALA A 224 -1.91 8.21 -12.05
#